data_AF-A0A150WEV6-F1
#
_entry.id   AF-A0A150WEV6-F1
#
_cell.length_a   1.000
_cell.length_b   1.000
_cell.length_c   1.000
_cell.angle_alpha   90.00
_cell.angle_beta   90.00
_cell.angle_gamma   90.00
#
_symmetry.space_group_name_H-M   'P 1'
#
loop_
_entity.id
_entity.type
_entity.pdbx_description
1 polymer ?
#
loop_
_entity_poly.entity_id
_entity_poly.type
_entity_poly.pdbx_seq_one_letter_code
_entity_poly.pdbx_strand_id
1 'polypeptide(L)'
;MTLLKNFERTVLALTVGFFLLGCQGQTQPLILDNGDIVTDDSSQAIDSTLPDVAVDEHDHEHAHDDGLNFEEIIFPYGCTRASSTQIGVVKTGNAKVDKFVSGCVSATGSTKWCQQLTRPNPSSKSTFTCTYGSTMPHQLVHPDEATWKNAYQAVKLVSELEKMGIAVYQIYNWWRPEPYNANVGGAAGRHPFGTSVDVRFSTMKDMEKGHAQLCKWRKAGRLRALGYYGSTGLHFGIGDKTANTWGKGCP
;
A
#
# COMPACT_ATOMS: atom_id res chain seq x y z
N MET A 1 -5.00 -64.27 -8.16
CA MET A 1 -6.46 -64.33 -7.98
C MET A 1 -6.87 -63.05 -7.25
N THR A 2 -6.83 -61.88 -7.88
CA THR A 2 -7.69 -61.37 -8.97
C THR A 2 -9.14 -61.20 -8.51
N LEU A 3 -9.51 -59.97 -8.13
CA LEU A 3 -10.87 -59.48 -8.21
C LEU A 3 -10.84 -57.95 -8.40
N LEU A 4 -10.88 -57.58 -9.67
CA LEU A 4 -11.09 -56.23 -10.18
C LEU A 4 -12.48 -55.73 -9.78
N LYS A 5 -12.58 -54.50 -9.26
CA LYS A 5 -13.83 -53.74 -9.22
C LYS A 5 -13.74 -52.61 -10.23
N ASN A 6 -14.51 -52.76 -11.30
CA ASN A 6 -14.78 -51.74 -12.30
C ASN A 6 -15.55 -50.59 -11.65
N PHE A 7 -15.04 -49.37 -11.78
CA PHE A 7 -15.77 -48.15 -11.46
C PHE A 7 -15.96 -47.40 -12.78
N GLU A 8 -17.15 -47.51 -13.34
CA GLU A 8 -17.54 -46.82 -14.57
C GLU A 8 -17.56 -45.30 -14.32
N ARG A 9 -16.80 -44.58 -15.14
CA ARG A 9 -16.80 -43.12 -15.20
C ARG A 9 -17.79 -42.69 -16.27
N THR A 10 -18.93 -42.15 -15.86
CA THR A 10 -19.82 -41.39 -16.74
C THR A 10 -19.27 -39.98 -16.88
N VAL A 11 -18.66 -39.68 -18.04
CA VAL A 11 -18.25 -38.33 -18.44
C VAL A 11 -19.45 -37.70 -19.16
N LEU A 12 -20.10 -36.74 -18.51
CA LEU A 12 -21.10 -35.89 -19.16
C LEU A 12 -20.38 -34.63 -19.70
N ALA A 13 -20.12 -34.60 -21.00
CA ALA A 13 -19.60 -33.43 -21.69
C ALA A 13 -20.74 -32.43 -21.92
N LEU A 14 -20.71 -31.31 -21.19
CA LEU A 14 -21.61 -30.18 -21.42
C LEU A 14 -20.91 -29.17 -22.33
N THR A 15 -21.23 -29.22 -23.62
CA THR A 15 -20.90 -28.17 -24.59
C THR A 15 -21.86 -26.99 -24.40
N VAL A 16 -21.36 -25.87 -23.88
CA VAL A 16 -22.09 -24.59 -23.87
C VAL A 16 -21.49 -23.68 -24.93
N GLY A 17 -22.35 -23.27 -25.86
CA GLY A 17 -22.03 -22.51 -27.05
C GLY A 17 -21.49 -21.12 -26.77
N PHE A 18 -20.48 -20.77 -27.55
CA PHE A 18 -19.87 -19.45 -27.66
C PHE A 18 -20.79 -18.54 -28.47
N PHE A 19 -21.50 -17.62 -27.82
CA PHE A 19 -22.18 -16.50 -28.48
C PHE A 19 -21.18 -15.33 -28.59
N LEU A 20 -20.68 -15.10 -29.80
CA LEU A 20 -19.95 -13.89 -30.17
C LEU A 20 -20.96 -12.75 -30.39
N LEU A 21 -21.15 -11.92 -29.37
CA LEU A 21 -21.79 -10.61 -29.52
C LEU A 21 -20.69 -9.56 -29.75
N GLY A 22 -20.63 -9.04 -30.97
CA GLY A 22 -19.79 -7.91 -31.33
C GLY A 22 -20.33 -6.62 -30.74
N CYS A 23 -19.48 -5.89 -30.03
CA CYS A 23 -19.71 -4.48 -29.71
C CYS A 23 -18.92 -3.61 -30.70
N GLN A 24 -19.60 -3.10 -31.72
CA GLN A 24 -19.22 -1.85 -32.40
C GLN A 24 -19.88 -0.70 -31.64
N GLY A 25 -19.14 0.37 -31.33
CA GLY A 25 -19.79 1.58 -30.84
C GLY A 25 -18.88 2.60 -30.15
N GLN A 26 -18.33 3.50 -30.97
CA GLN A 26 -18.11 4.94 -30.70
C GLN A 26 -17.21 5.35 -29.52
N THR A 27 -15.96 5.67 -29.88
CA THR A 27 -15.15 6.69 -29.20
C THR A 27 -15.73 8.07 -29.47
N GLN A 28 -16.30 8.73 -28.45
CA GLN A 28 -16.43 10.18 -28.41
C GLN A 28 -15.21 10.77 -27.67
N PRO A 29 -14.60 11.86 -28.17
CA PRO A 29 -13.59 12.59 -27.42
C PRO A 29 -14.27 13.38 -26.29
N LEU A 30 -13.80 13.17 -25.06
CA LEU A 30 -14.09 14.05 -23.94
C LEU A 30 -13.34 15.36 -24.16
N ILE A 31 -14.11 16.42 -24.41
CA ILE A 31 -13.67 17.81 -24.28
C ILE A 31 -13.49 18.06 -22.78
N LEU A 32 -12.25 18.24 -22.35
CA LEU A 32 -11.94 18.79 -21.02
C LEU A 32 -12.05 20.30 -21.12
N ASP A 33 -13.05 20.83 -20.43
CA ASP A 33 -13.29 22.26 -20.27
C ASP A 33 -12.19 22.84 -19.35
N ASN A 34 -11.43 23.81 -19.88
CA ASN A 34 -10.40 24.54 -19.17
C ASN A 34 -11.08 25.52 -18.22
N GLY A 35 -11.25 25.11 -16.97
CA GLY A 35 -11.65 26.00 -15.88
C GLY A 35 -10.42 26.69 -15.28
N ASP A 36 -10.39 28.01 -15.46
CA ASP A 36 -9.37 28.96 -15.05
C ASP A 36 -8.90 28.83 -13.59
N ILE A 37 -7.58 28.87 -13.41
CA ILE A 37 -6.90 29.10 -12.15
C ILE A 37 -6.91 30.61 -11.91
N VAL A 38 -7.76 31.06 -10.98
CA VAL A 38 -7.62 32.38 -10.36
C VAL A 38 -6.46 32.29 -9.37
N THR A 39 -5.30 32.82 -9.76
CA THR A 39 -4.20 33.15 -8.85
C THR A 39 -4.60 34.40 -8.08
N ASP A 40 -4.90 34.26 -6.78
CA ASP A 40 -4.95 35.42 -5.90
C ASP A 40 -3.57 35.66 -5.31
N ASP A 41 -3.15 36.90 -5.51
CA ASP A 41 -1.86 37.48 -5.21
C ASP A 41 -1.91 37.98 -3.77
N SER A 42 -1.01 37.48 -2.92
CA SER A 42 -0.78 38.06 -1.60
C SER A 42 0.67 37.87 -1.23
N SER A 43 1.47 38.74 -1.82
CA SER A 43 2.74 39.24 -1.31
C SER A 43 2.63 39.60 0.18
N GLN A 44 3.40 38.91 1.04
CA GLN A 44 3.79 39.45 2.34
C GLN A 44 5.30 39.41 2.50
N ALA A 45 5.77 40.53 3.05
CA ALA A 45 7.13 41.02 3.01
C ALA A 45 8.12 40.16 3.78
N ILE A 46 9.33 40.14 3.23
CA ILE A 46 10.55 39.56 3.76
C ILE A 46 11.18 40.64 4.63
N ASP A 47 11.28 40.42 5.94
CA ASP A 47 12.06 41.27 6.84
C ASP A 47 13.51 40.74 6.87
N SER A 48 14.40 41.53 6.30
CA SER A 48 15.83 41.26 6.17
C SER A 48 16.58 42.07 7.24
N THR A 49 17.14 41.38 8.24
CA THR A 49 18.24 41.95 9.02
C THR A 49 19.12 40.85 9.59
N LEU A 50 20.25 40.57 8.93
CA LEU A 50 21.42 39.96 9.57
C LEU A 50 22.69 40.70 9.09
N PRO A 51 23.67 40.90 9.99
CA PRO A 51 24.81 41.79 9.77
C PRO A 51 25.95 41.15 8.96
N ASP A 52 26.66 42.03 8.26
CA ASP A 52 27.95 41.82 7.60
C ASP A 52 29.00 41.20 8.52
N VAL A 53 29.64 40.12 8.06
CA VAL A 53 30.96 39.68 8.53
C VAL A 53 31.83 39.43 7.31
N ALA A 54 32.94 40.16 7.28
CA ALA A 54 33.90 40.18 6.18
C ALA A 54 35.08 39.22 6.44
N VAL A 55 35.66 38.78 5.31
CA VAL A 55 37.02 38.28 5.02
C VAL A 55 37.55 37.05 5.77
N ASP A 56 37.93 36.01 5.02
CA ASP A 56 39.36 35.72 4.80
C ASP A 56 39.56 34.83 3.55
N GLU A 57 40.52 35.20 2.70
CA GLU A 57 40.94 34.46 1.50
C GLU A 57 42.09 33.52 1.87
N HIS A 58 41.96 32.23 1.57
CA HIS A 58 43.13 31.35 1.47
C HIS A 58 42.99 30.34 0.33
N ASP A 59 43.85 30.52 -0.67
CA ASP A 59 44.15 29.57 -1.74
C ASP A 59 44.69 28.25 -1.15
N HIS A 60 44.07 27.13 -1.51
CA HIS A 60 44.78 25.86 -1.54
C HIS A 60 44.30 24.91 -2.64
N GLU A 61 45.29 24.25 -3.20
CA GLU A 61 45.32 23.51 -4.46
C GLU A 61 44.52 22.21 -4.47
N HIS A 62 44.22 21.80 -5.69
CA HIS A 62 43.57 20.57 -6.13
C HIS A 62 43.89 19.29 -5.35
N ALA A 63 42.82 18.62 -4.90
CA ALA A 63 42.74 17.17 -4.85
C ALA A 63 41.39 16.72 -5.43
N HIS A 64 41.45 15.77 -6.36
CA HIS A 64 40.29 15.10 -6.94
C HIS A 64 39.51 14.36 -5.85
N ASP A 65 38.34 14.87 -5.51
CA ASP A 65 37.35 14.21 -4.67
C ASP A 65 36.08 14.01 -5.51
N ASP A 66 35.88 12.79 -6.02
CA ASP A 66 34.59 12.34 -6.57
C ASP A 66 33.58 12.06 -5.42
N GLY A 67 33.62 12.91 -4.39
CA GLY A 67 32.68 12.96 -3.30
C GLY A 67 31.40 13.58 -3.83
N LEU A 68 30.43 12.72 -4.16
CA LEU A 68 29.04 13.13 -4.30
C LEU A 68 28.61 13.76 -2.97
N ASN A 69 28.78 15.07 -2.89
CA ASN A 69 28.34 15.92 -1.80
C ASN A 69 26.81 15.94 -1.89
N PHE A 70 26.18 14.92 -1.32
CA PHE A 70 24.76 14.92 -1.04
C PHE A 70 24.58 15.98 0.05
N GLU A 71 24.45 17.24 -0.36
CA GLU A 71 23.80 18.26 0.45
C GLU A 71 22.52 17.63 0.98
N GLU A 72 22.53 17.40 2.28
CA GLU A 72 21.40 16.89 3.02
C GLU A 72 20.33 17.97 2.94
N ILE A 73 19.49 17.91 1.90
CA ILE A 73 18.34 18.81 1.76
C ILE A 73 17.39 18.44 2.90
N ILE A 74 17.55 19.13 4.02
CA ILE A 74 16.67 19.05 5.18
C ILE A 74 15.34 19.69 4.75
N PHE A 75 14.44 18.85 4.24
CA PHE A 75 13.04 19.22 4.14
C PHE A 75 12.53 19.56 5.55
N PRO A 76 11.72 20.63 5.71
CA PRO A 76 11.35 21.20 7.01
C PRO A 76 10.55 20.28 7.95
N TYR A 77 10.33 19.02 7.55
CA TYR A 77 10.02 17.91 8.45
C TYR A 77 10.92 16.72 8.07
N GLY A 78 11.94 16.45 8.90
CA GLY A 78 13.09 15.58 8.66
C GLY A 78 12.74 14.20 8.09
N CYS A 79 12.69 14.11 6.77
CA CYS A 79 12.50 12.87 6.06
C CYS A 79 13.83 12.10 6.03
N THR A 80 13.85 10.94 6.68
CA THR A 80 15.04 10.09 6.69
C THR A 80 15.18 9.37 5.34
N ARG A 81 16.34 9.51 4.70
CA ARG A 81 16.67 8.77 3.48
C ARG A 81 16.96 7.30 3.80
N ALA A 82 16.57 6.40 2.90
CA ALA A 82 16.94 5.00 3.02
C ALA A 82 18.43 4.78 2.69
N SER A 83 19.08 3.91 3.45
CA SER A 83 20.42 3.42 3.11
C SER A 83 20.40 2.55 1.84
N SER A 84 21.56 2.32 1.25
CA SER A 84 21.72 1.43 0.09
C SER A 84 21.18 0.02 0.35
N THR A 85 21.39 -0.53 1.55
CA THR A 85 20.84 -1.82 1.98
C THR A 85 19.31 -1.80 1.99
N GLN A 86 18.70 -0.76 2.58
CA GLN A 86 17.23 -0.63 2.63
C GLN A 86 16.63 -0.46 1.23
N ILE A 87 17.28 0.30 0.35
CA ILE A 87 16.92 0.42 -1.07
C ILE A 87 16.97 -0.97 -1.76
N GLY A 88 18.00 -1.77 -1.47
CA GLY A 88 18.14 -3.14 -2.00
C GLY A 88 16.99 -4.07 -1.61
N VAL A 89 16.49 -3.96 -0.37
CA VAL A 89 15.32 -4.70 0.12
C VAL A 89 14.06 -4.35 -0.67
N VAL A 90 13.81 -3.05 -0.91
CA VAL A 90 12.66 -2.59 -1.71
C VAL A 90 12.78 -3.05 -3.16
N LYS A 91 13.96 -2.93 -3.77
CA LYS A 91 14.21 -3.42 -5.14
C LYS A 91 13.96 -4.92 -5.28
N THR A 92 14.37 -5.72 -4.29
CA THR A 92 14.12 -7.16 -4.26
C THR A 92 12.62 -7.47 -4.23
N GLY A 93 11.84 -6.70 -3.47
CA GLY A 93 10.39 -6.77 -3.46
C GLY A 93 9.75 -6.40 -4.80
N ASN A 94 10.15 -5.26 -5.36
CA ASN A 94 9.64 -4.76 -6.64
C ASN A 94 9.88 -5.72 -7.80
N ALA A 95 11.03 -6.41 -7.82
CA ALA A 95 11.32 -7.46 -8.80
C ALA A 95 10.35 -8.66 -8.75
N LYS A 96 9.56 -8.78 -7.68
CA LYS A 96 8.58 -9.85 -7.47
C LYS A 96 7.13 -9.40 -7.57
N VAL A 97 6.86 -8.14 -7.97
CA VAL A 97 5.51 -7.57 -7.95
C VAL A 97 4.52 -8.39 -8.78
N ASP A 98 4.90 -8.83 -9.98
CA ASP A 98 4.03 -9.61 -10.86
C ASP A 98 3.70 -10.99 -10.28
N LYS A 99 4.69 -11.65 -9.67
CA LYS A 99 4.52 -12.93 -8.97
C LYS A 99 3.60 -12.78 -7.75
N PHE A 100 3.75 -11.70 -6.99
CA PHE A 100 2.88 -11.39 -5.85
C PHE A 100 1.44 -11.15 -6.32
N VAL A 101 1.24 -10.30 -7.33
CA VAL A 101 -0.09 -9.97 -7.84
C VAL A 101 -0.76 -11.20 -8.44
N SER A 102 -0.07 -11.98 -9.27
CA SER A 102 -0.65 -13.19 -9.88
C SER A 102 -1.01 -14.23 -8.81
N GLY A 103 -0.14 -14.46 -7.82
CA GLY A 103 -0.42 -15.35 -6.70
C GLY A 103 -1.61 -14.88 -5.86
N CYS A 104 -1.70 -13.58 -5.57
CA CYS A 104 -2.82 -12.99 -4.86
C CYS A 104 -4.13 -13.17 -5.62
N VAL A 105 -4.16 -12.90 -6.93
CA VAL A 105 -5.35 -13.05 -7.76
C VAL A 105 -5.77 -14.51 -7.83
N SER A 106 -4.84 -15.43 -8.02
CA SER A 106 -5.15 -16.86 -7.99
C SER A 106 -5.71 -17.32 -6.65
N ALA A 107 -5.23 -16.77 -5.53
CA ALA A 107 -5.65 -17.17 -4.20
C ALA A 107 -6.99 -16.57 -3.75
N THR A 108 -7.42 -15.47 -4.37
CA THR A 108 -8.54 -14.66 -3.86
C THR A 108 -9.61 -14.34 -4.90
N GLY A 109 -9.29 -14.46 -6.18
CA GLY A 109 -10.13 -14.05 -7.30
C GLY A 109 -10.26 -12.53 -7.49
N SER A 110 -9.54 -11.70 -6.72
CA SER A 110 -9.71 -10.23 -6.77
C SER A 110 -8.50 -9.50 -7.35
N THR A 111 -8.58 -9.17 -8.64
CA THR A 111 -7.58 -8.31 -9.32
C THR A 111 -7.52 -6.92 -8.70
N LYS A 112 -8.68 -6.30 -8.43
CA LYS A 112 -8.81 -4.94 -7.86
C LYS A 112 -7.99 -4.81 -6.58
N TRP A 113 -8.18 -5.72 -5.63
CA TRP A 113 -7.57 -5.62 -4.31
C TRP A 113 -6.09 -6.02 -4.30
N CYS A 114 -5.74 -7.05 -5.06
CA CYS A 114 -4.34 -7.49 -5.17
C CYS A 114 -3.44 -6.41 -5.79
N GLN A 115 -3.93 -5.65 -6.77
CA GLN A 115 -3.18 -4.53 -7.34
C GLN A 115 -3.00 -3.39 -6.33
N GLN A 116 -4.04 -3.06 -5.55
CA GLN A 116 -3.95 -1.97 -4.56
C GLN A 116 -2.96 -2.26 -3.42
N LEU A 117 -2.83 -3.52 -2.99
CA LEU A 117 -1.86 -3.91 -1.95
C LEU A 117 -0.42 -3.49 -2.29
N THR A 118 -0.05 -3.54 -3.57
CA THR A 118 1.31 -3.20 -4.00
C THR A 118 1.60 -1.70 -3.97
N ARG A 119 0.57 -0.86 -3.88
CA ARG A 119 0.68 0.59 -4.00
C ARG A 119 0.63 1.23 -2.62
N PRO A 120 1.57 2.12 -2.28
CA PRO A 120 1.42 2.87 -1.05
C PRO A 120 0.29 3.90 -1.15
N ASN A 121 -0.06 4.53 -0.03
CA ASN A 121 -1.08 5.58 0.01
C ASN A 121 -0.71 6.73 -0.96
N PRO A 122 -1.60 7.18 -1.87
CA PRO A 122 -1.32 8.31 -2.75
C PRO A 122 -0.82 9.55 -2.00
N SER A 123 -1.33 9.80 -0.78
CA SER A 123 -0.92 10.94 0.04
C SER A 123 0.51 10.82 0.59
N SER A 124 1.14 9.65 0.53
CA SER A 124 2.52 9.43 0.99
C SER A 124 3.52 9.35 -0.16
N LYS A 125 3.13 9.72 -1.39
CA LYS A 125 4.03 9.73 -2.55
C LYS A 125 5.23 10.65 -2.35
N SER A 126 5.03 11.85 -1.80
CA SER A 126 6.12 12.78 -1.47
C SER A 126 7.08 12.17 -0.43
N THR A 127 6.52 11.56 0.63
CA THR A 127 7.30 10.85 1.64
C THR A 127 8.09 9.68 1.04
N PHE A 128 7.49 8.89 0.16
CA PHE A 128 8.18 7.78 -0.51
C PHE A 128 9.30 8.26 -1.43
N THR A 129 9.03 9.26 -2.26
CA THR A 129 10.03 9.90 -3.13
C THR A 129 11.17 10.50 -2.31
N CYS A 130 10.85 11.08 -1.16
CA CYS A 130 11.86 11.52 -0.24
C CYS A 130 12.65 10.33 0.34
N THR A 131 12.02 9.25 0.83
CA THR A 131 12.76 8.11 1.38
C THR A 131 13.66 7.39 0.37
N TYR A 132 13.15 7.10 -0.83
CA TYR A 132 13.80 6.18 -1.79
C TYR A 132 14.27 6.84 -3.09
N GLY A 133 14.02 8.13 -3.27
CA GLY A 133 14.30 8.86 -4.52
C GLY A 133 13.13 8.85 -5.50
N SER A 134 13.14 9.80 -6.44
CA SER A 134 12.09 9.98 -7.45
C SER A 134 12.08 8.91 -8.55
N THR A 135 13.18 8.20 -8.72
CA THR A 135 13.34 7.15 -9.73
C THR A 135 12.84 5.78 -9.26
N MET A 136 12.62 5.60 -7.95
CA MET A 136 12.10 4.35 -7.39
C MET A 136 10.61 4.20 -7.74
N PRO A 137 10.18 3.08 -8.34
CA PRO A 137 8.76 2.80 -8.54
C PRO A 137 8.02 2.84 -7.20
N HIS A 138 6.90 3.56 -7.14
CA HIS A 138 6.07 3.70 -5.94
C HIS A 138 5.26 2.42 -5.68
N GLN A 139 5.98 1.36 -5.33
CA GLN A 139 5.48 0.01 -5.08
C GLN A 139 6.15 -0.56 -3.83
N LEU A 140 5.41 -1.35 -3.06
CA LEU A 140 5.87 -2.02 -1.85
C LEU A 140 5.35 -3.46 -1.81
N VAL A 141 6.27 -4.41 -1.94
CA VAL A 141 6.02 -5.84 -1.80
C VAL A 141 7.09 -6.43 -0.89
N HIS A 142 6.70 -7.12 0.19
CA HIS A 142 7.68 -7.72 1.09
C HIS A 142 8.53 -8.76 0.33
N PRO A 143 9.87 -8.75 0.45
CA PRO A 143 10.74 -9.63 -0.34
C PRO A 143 10.63 -11.12 0.04
N ASP A 144 10.31 -11.41 1.30
CA ASP A 144 9.98 -12.77 1.77
C ASP A 144 8.55 -13.18 1.39
N GLU A 145 8.46 -14.20 0.54
CA GLU A 145 7.21 -14.74 0.01
C GLU A 145 6.37 -15.47 1.06
N ALA A 146 6.99 -15.95 2.16
CA ALA A 146 6.25 -16.61 3.24
C ALA A 146 5.28 -15.68 3.95
N THR A 147 5.52 -14.36 3.87
CA THR A 147 4.64 -13.31 4.44
C THR A 147 3.41 -13.02 3.57
N TRP A 148 3.45 -13.34 2.27
CA TRP A 148 2.43 -12.93 1.30
C TRP A 148 1.05 -13.49 1.62
N LYS A 149 1.00 -14.66 2.28
CA LYS A 149 -0.25 -15.26 2.76
C LYS A 149 -1.06 -14.32 3.66
N ASN A 150 -0.41 -13.41 4.39
CA ASN A 150 -1.08 -12.42 5.24
C ASN A 150 -1.82 -11.39 4.39
N ALA A 151 -1.17 -10.87 3.35
CA ALA A 151 -1.79 -9.94 2.40
C ALA A 151 -2.98 -10.60 1.67
N TYR A 152 -2.82 -11.86 1.25
CA TYR A 152 -3.88 -12.59 0.56
C TYR A 152 -5.08 -12.83 1.47
N GLN A 153 -4.83 -13.17 2.74
CA GLN A 153 -5.88 -13.34 3.73
C GLN A 153 -6.62 -12.02 3.99
N ALA A 154 -5.93 -10.89 4.06
CA ALA A 154 -6.58 -9.58 4.13
C ALA A 154 -7.53 -9.33 2.94
N VAL A 155 -7.11 -9.63 1.71
CA VAL A 155 -7.95 -9.49 0.51
C VAL A 155 -9.19 -10.38 0.59
N LYS A 156 -9.07 -11.61 1.11
CA LYS A 156 -10.24 -12.49 1.34
C LYS A 156 -11.23 -11.85 2.31
N LEU A 157 -10.76 -11.32 3.43
CA LEU A 157 -11.61 -10.64 4.42
C LEU A 157 -12.31 -9.42 3.80
N VAL A 158 -11.59 -8.59 3.04
CA VAL A 158 -12.19 -7.44 2.34
C VAL A 158 -13.24 -7.89 1.32
N SER A 159 -12.95 -8.92 0.53
CA SER A 159 -13.88 -9.45 -0.47
C SER A 159 -15.14 -10.04 0.20
N GLU A 160 -15.01 -10.63 1.39
CA GLU A 160 -16.15 -11.09 2.20
C GLU A 160 -16.98 -9.92 2.74
N LEU A 161 -16.35 -8.83 3.20
CA LEU A 161 -17.08 -7.63 3.63
C LEU A 161 -17.90 -7.04 2.47
N GLU A 162 -17.33 -6.94 1.27
CA GLU A 162 -18.04 -6.46 0.08
C GLU A 162 -19.25 -7.35 -0.27
N LYS A 163 -19.10 -8.67 -0.19
CA LYS A 163 -20.22 -9.62 -0.41
C LYS A 163 -21.35 -9.45 0.61
N MET A 164 -21.07 -8.90 1.79
CA MET A 164 -22.05 -8.55 2.81
C MET A 164 -22.69 -7.17 2.60
N GLY A 165 -22.39 -6.50 1.48
CA GLY A 165 -22.88 -5.15 1.19
C GLY A 165 -22.20 -4.06 2.03
N ILE A 166 -20.97 -4.29 2.49
CA ILE A 166 -20.15 -3.30 3.20
C ILE A 166 -19.14 -2.73 2.21
N ALA A 167 -19.31 -1.46 1.83
CA ALA A 167 -18.53 -0.85 0.77
C ALA A 167 -17.10 -0.48 1.22
N VAL A 168 -16.10 -1.17 0.68
CA VAL A 168 -14.68 -0.85 0.88
C VAL A 168 -14.20 0.03 -0.28
N TYR A 169 -13.53 1.13 0.07
CA TYR A 169 -13.00 2.09 -0.90
C TYR A 169 -11.60 1.67 -1.36
N GLN A 170 -10.71 1.41 -0.40
CA GLN A 170 -9.30 1.18 -0.71
C GLN A 170 -8.60 0.30 0.33
N ILE A 171 -7.66 -0.50 -0.13
CA ILE A 171 -6.67 -1.21 0.69
C ILE A 171 -5.31 -0.53 0.50
N TYR A 172 -4.60 -0.25 1.59
CA TYR A 172 -3.28 0.37 1.55
C TYR A 172 -2.25 -0.43 2.34
N ASN A 173 -0.99 -0.25 1.93
CA ASN A 173 0.19 -0.40 2.78
C ASN A 173 0.17 -1.67 3.65
N TRP A 174 0.24 -2.86 3.06
CA TRP A 174 0.35 -4.08 3.87
C TRP A 174 1.78 -4.33 4.38
N TRP A 175 2.78 -3.81 3.67
CA TRP A 175 4.16 -3.82 4.08
C TRP A 175 4.76 -2.42 3.95
N ARG A 176 5.51 -1.99 4.97
CA ARG A 176 6.22 -0.72 4.99
C ARG A 176 7.64 -0.94 5.52
N PRO A 177 8.66 -0.93 4.66
CA PRO A 177 10.04 -1.01 5.11
C PRO A 177 10.45 0.26 5.87
N GLU A 178 11.41 0.13 6.77
CA GLU A 178 12.10 1.30 7.31
C GLU A 178 13.09 1.87 6.27
N PRO A 179 13.31 3.20 6.23
CA PRO A 179 12.77 4.22 7.14
C PRO A 179 11.42 4.81 6.68
N TYR A 180 10.83 4.28 5.60
CA TYR A 180 9.57 4.81 5.08
C TYR A 180 8.42 4.69 6.09
N ASN A 181 8.35 3.59 6.82
CA ASN A 181 7.35 3.41 7.89
C ASN A 181 7.45 4.53 8.95
N ALA A 182 8.65 4.82 9.46
CA ALA A 182 8.86 5.96 10.37
C ALA A 182 8.48 7.31 9.74
N ASN A 183 8.89 7.55 8.49
CA ASN A 183 8.61 8.82 7.80
C ASN A 183 7.10 9.07 7.57
N VAL A 184 6.27 8.03 7.49
CA VAL A 184 4.81 8.17 7.43
C VAL A 184 4.15 8.16 8.82
N GLY A 185 4.93 8.30 9.89
CA GLY A 185 4.46 8.28 11.28
C GLY A 185 4.02 6.90 11.76
N GLY A 186 4.48 5.84 11.11
CA GLY A 186 4.18 4.46 11.47
C GLY A 186 4.91 4.01 12.73
N ALA A 187 4.25 3.17 13.53
CA ALA A 187 4.92 2.48 14.63
C ALA A 187 5.81 1.34 14.07
N ALA A 188 6.91 1.01 14.76
CA ALA A 188 7.90 -0.02 14.38
C ALA A 188 7.39 -1.48 14.42
N GLY A 189 6.06 -1.68 14.37
CA GLY A 189 5.41 -2.97 14.56
C GLY A 189 4.99 -3.63 13.24
N ARG A 190 3.68 -3.83 13.10
CA ARG A 190 3.05 -4.84 12.22
C ARG A 190 3.34 -4.65 10.72
N HIS A 191 3.31 -3.40 10.24
CA HIS A 191 3.53 -3.08 8.83
C HIS A 191 4.94 -3.43 8.34
N PRO A 192 6.03 -3.08 9.06
CA PRO A 192 7.37 -3.58 8.75
C PRO A 192 7.51 -5.10 8.62
N PHE A 193 6.72 -5.87 9.36
CA PHE A 193 6.74 -7.34 9.31
C PHE A 193 5.73 -7.96 8.34
N GLY A 194 4.99 -7.15 7.57
CA GLY A 194 3.99 -7.65 6.63
C GLY A 194 2.84 -8.42 7.31
N THR A 195 2.52 -8.08 8.57
CA THR A 195 1.49 -8.77 9.35
C THR A 195 0.17 -8.00 9.42
N SER A 196 0.09 -6.81 8.82
CA SER A 196 -1.10 -5.97 8.85
C SER A 196 -1.44 -5.34 7.50
N VAL A 197 -2.65 -4.79 7.40
CA VAL A 197 -3.06 -3.93 6.28
C VAL A 197 -3.96 -2.82 6.78
N ASP A 198 -3.93 -1.65 6.14
CA ASP A 198 -4.89 -0.59 6.41
C ASP A 198 -5.98 -0.60 5.33
N VAL A 199 -7.24 -0.50 5.74
CA VAL A 199 -8.40 -0.55 4.85
C VAL A 199 -9.27 0.66 5.10
N ARG A 200 -9.59 1.41 4.03
CA ARG A 200 -10.57 2.50 4.06
C ARG A 200 -11.90 2.07 3.49
N PHE A 201 -12.96 2.44 4.18
CA PHE A 201 -14.34 2.23 3.78
C PHE A 201 -14.89 3.46 3.08
N SER A 202 -15.94 3.26 2.28
CA SER A 202 -16.54 4.34 1.48
C SER A 202 -17.25 5.37 2.36
N THR A 203 -17.81 4.94 3.48
CA THR A 203 -18.49 5.80 4.45
C THR A 203 -18.17 5.39 5.89
N MET A 204 -18.40 6.28 6.85
CA MET A 204 -18.32 5.94 8.28
C MET A 204 -19.31 4.81 8.64
N LYS A 205 -20.50 4.79 8.02
CA LYS A 205 -21.50 3.74 8.22
C LYS A 205 -20.99 2.37 7.79
N ASP A 206 -20.32 2.29 6.64
CA ASP A 206 -19.71 1.04 6.15
C ASP A 206 -18.54 0.63 7.03
N MET A 207 -17.72 1.58 7.48
CA MET A 207 -16.65 1.29 8.42
C MET A 207 -17.19 0.68 9.73
N GLU A 208 -18.25 1.25 10.29
CA GLU A 208 -18.85 0.74 11.53
C GLU A 208 -19.43 -0.67 11.38
N LYS A 209 -20.13 -0.94 10.27
CA LYS A 209 -20.57 -2.31 9.93
C LYS A 209 -19.38 -3.25 9.78
N GLY A 210 -18.33 -2.79 9.10
CA GLY A 210 -17.08 -3.52 8.91
C GLY A 210 -16.42 -3.84 10.24
N HIS A 211 -16.26 -2.86 11.13
CA HIS A 211 -15.66 -3.02 12.46
C HIS A 211 -16.43 -4.05 13.29
N ALA A 212 -17.77 -3.96 13.34
CA ALA A 212 -18.60 -4.93 14.04
C ALA A 212 -18.41 -6.36 13.50
N GLN A 213 -18.33 -6.52 12.17
CA GLN A 213 -18.10 -7.83 11.56
C GLN A 213 -16.68 -8.36 11.81
N LEU A 214 -15.67 -7.50 11.72
CA LEU A 214 -14.27 -7.83 11.98
C LEU A 214 -14.05 -8.22 13.44
N CYS A 215 -14.76 -7.62 14.39
CA CYS A 215 -14.76 -8.05 15.78
C CYS A 215 -15.24 -9.50 15.96
N LYS A 216 -16.31 -9.89 15.27
CA LYS A 216 -16.79 -11.29 15.26
C LYS A 216 -15.73 -12.23 14.67
N TRP A 217 -15.12 -11.84 13.55
CA TRP A 217 -14.04 -12.62 12.93
C TRP A 217 -12.79 -12.70 13.81
N ARG A 218 -12.46 -11.65 14.58
CA ARG A 218 -11.36 -11.68 15.54
C ARG A 218 -11.64 -12.68 16.66
N LYS A 219 -12.85 -12.63 17.25
CA LYS A 219 -13.28 -13.59 18.29
C LYS A 219 -13.23 -15.03 17.78
N ALA A 220 -13.54 -15.24 16.49
CA ALA A 220 -13.44 -16.53 15.81
C ALA A 220 -12.03 -16.91 15.34
N GLY A 221 -10.99 -16.11 15.64
CA GLY A 221 -9.60 -16.38 15.26
C GLY A 221 -9.25 -16.15 13.78
N ARG A 222 -10.18 -15.62 12.98
CA ARG A 222 -9.96 -15.32 11.54
C ARG A 222 -9.18 -14.02 11.31
N LEU A 223 -9.17 -13.14 12.31
CA LEU A 223 -8.40 -11.90 12.39
C LEU A 223 -7.66 -11.91 13.73
N ARG A 224 -6.41 -11.46 13.79
CA ARG A 224 -5.63 -11.44 15.04
C ARG A 224 -5.84 -10.13 15.78
N ALA A 225 -5.76 -9.01 15.08
CA ALA A 225 -5.95 -7.70 15.68
C ALA A 225 -6.79 -6.75 14.84
N LEU A 226 -7.36 -5.75 15.49
CA LEU A 226 -8.20 -4.74 14.86
C LEU A 226 -7.95 -3.36 15.47
N GLY A 227 -7.46 -2.44 14.65
CA GLY A 227 -7.36 -1.03 15.01
C GLY A 227 -8.48 -0.22 14.41
N TYR A 228 -9.01 0.72 15.18
CA TYR A 228 -10.00 1.69 14.72
C TYR A 228 -9.35 3.07 14.60
N TYR A 229 -9.37 3.67 13.42
CA TYR A 229 -8.99 5.06 13.23
C TYR A 229 -10.25 5.91 13.25
N GLY A 230 -10.25 7.08 13.91
CA GLY A 230 -11.39 8.01 13.98
C GLY A 230 -11.77 8.68 12.65
N SER A 231 -11.49 8.01 11.53
CA SER A 231 -11.81 8.36 10.15
C SER A 231 -12.49 7.15 9.51
N THR A 232 -12.55 7.03 8.18
CA THR A 232 -13.11 5.83 7.52
C THR A 232 -12.14 4.64 7.45
N GLY A 233 -11.06 4.65 8.24
CA GLY A 233 -9.99 3.65 8.19
C GLY A 233 -10.03 2.65 9.35
N LEU A 234 -9.81 1.37 9.02
CA LEU A 234 -9.52 0.32 10.00
C LEU A 234 -8.17 -0.33 9.69
N HIS A 235 -7.51 -0.83 10.73
CA HIS A 235 -6.27 -1.58 10.63
C HIS A 235 -6.54 -3.05 10.90
N PHE A 236 -6.20 -3.92 9.96
CA PHE A 236 -6.39 -5.35 10.10
C PHE A 236 -5.05 -5.99 10.46
N GLY A 237 -4.98 -6.57 11.64
CA GLY A 237 -3.86 -7.40 12.06
C GLY A 237 -4.08 -8.85 11.67
N ILE A 238 -3.38 -9.34 10.64
CA ILE A 238 -3.56 -10.67 10.06
C ILE A 238 -2.57 -11.68 10.63
N GLY A 239 -1.27 -11.37 10.53
CA GLY A 239 -0.17 -12.25 10.91
C GLY A 239 0.33 -12.04 12.33
N ASP A 240 -0.41 -11.28 13.14
CA ASP A 240 0.09 -10.83 14.44
C ASP A 240 0.12 -11.95 15.46
N LYS A 241 1.23 -12.00 16.21
CA LYS A 241 1.45 -12.97 17.29
C LYS A 241 0.39 -12.79 18.39
N THR A 242 0.17 -11.55 18.80
CA THR A 242 -0.73 -11.18 19.89
C THR A 242 -2.05 -10.63 19.36
N ALA A 243 -3.16 -11.20 19.84
CA ALA A 243 -4.49 -10.69 19.53
C ALA A 243 -4.80 -9.46 20.39
N ASN A 244 -5.24 -8.37 19.76
CA ASN A 244 -5.59 -7.13 20.48
C ASN A 244 -6.50 -6.21 19.65
N THR A 245 -7.00 -5.16 20.30
CA THR A 245 -7.81 -4.09 19.70
C THR A 245 -7.35 -2.75 20.26
N TRP A 246 -7.45 -1.69 19.46
CA TRP A 246 -7.18 -0.34 19.93
C TRP A 246 -8.06 0.69 19.20
N GLY A 247 -8.16 1.90 19.78
CA GLY A 247 -9.09 2.94 19.33
C GLY A 247 -10.50 2.65 19.83
N LYS A 248 -11.18 1.68 19.22
CA LYS A 248 -12.54 1.24 19.60
C LYS A 248 -12.54 -0.26 19.93
N GLY A 249 -13.06 -0.60 21.10
CA GLY A 249 -13.15 -1.99 21.57
C GLY A 249 -14.12 -2.84 20.76
N CYS A 250 -13.95 -4.16 20.82
CA CYS A 250 -14.95 -5.10 20.31
C CYS A 250 -15.97 -5.44 21.41
N PRO A 251 -17.27 -5.42 21.11
CA PRO A 251 -18.31 -5.90 22.02
C PRO A 251 -18.24 -7.44 22.20
#